data_AF-U3GAV5-F1
#
_entry.id   AF-U3GAV5-F1
#
_cell.length_a   1.000
_cell.length_b   1.000
_cell.length_c   1.000
_cell.angle_alpha   90.00
_cell.angle_beta   90.00
_cell.angle_gamma   90.00
#
_symmetry.space_group_name_H-M   'P 1'
#
loop_
_entity.id
_entity.type
_entity.pdbx_description
1 polymer ?
#
loop_
_entity_poly.entity_id
_entity_poly.type
_entity_poly.pdbx_seq_one_letter_code
_entity_poly.pdbx_strand_id
1 'polypeptide(L)'
;MLTQQPKRHAIRDIDDFIRILHGDPRYALAFRNEAERHITLKLRRKFLRSSSEIVADAFNTALVNFLQTKTFSAQAFLDGQPSQGWSAEELAHSKLGGYLYMGAKNALIQSWRRAGKNEIAFDDEDDQDTTDSAATSINLKNLADTSLFSDPDAAYEHKTMLQRLLDCVGKLSETLRTTMEFFLDDCSMEVISERQGINVATVKSRLHAARKLVVECGRKGVPNHV
;
A
#
# COMPACT_ATOMS: atom_id res chain seq x y z
N MET A 1 30.01 15.99 -8.51
CA MET A 1 29.73 14.56 -8.25
C MET A 1 29.16 13.97 -9.52
N LEU A 2 29.90 13.08 -10.21
CA LEU A 2 29.43 12.42 -11.42
C LEU A 2 28.33 11.43 -11.02
N THR A 3 27.07 11.73 -11.38
CA THR A 3 25.95 10.80 -11.29
C THR A 3 26.24 9.63 -12.22
N GLN A 4 26.78 8.53 -11.68
CA GLN A 4 26.92 7.28 -12.44
C GLN A 4 25.52 6.88 -12.90
N GLN A 5 25.35 6.76 -14.21
CA GLN A 5 24.07 6.31 -14.78
C GLN A 5 23.72 4.93 -14.20
N PRO A 6 22.45 4.68 -13.86
CA PRO A 6 22.03 3.42 -13.29
C PRO A 6 22.36 2.30 -14.28
N LYS A 7 23.00 1.24 -13.79
CA LYS A 7 23.36 0.08 -14.61
C LYS A 7 22.09 -0.61 -15.10
N ARG A 8 22.08 -0.95 -16.39
CA ARG A 8 20.92 -1.51 -17.09
C ARG A 8 21.23 -2.91 -17.59
N HIS A 9 20.22 -3.78 -17.58
CA HIS A 9 20.32 -5.16 -18.06
C HIS A 9 19.16 -5.51 -18.97
N ALA A 10 19.46 -6.10 -20.13
CA ALA A 10 18.46 -6.75 -20.95
C ALA A 10 18.09 -8.09 -20.32
N ILE A 11 16.80 -8.26 -19.99
CA ILE A 11 16.25 -9.45 -19.35
C ILE A 11 15.28 -10.08 -20.34
N ARG A 12 15.55 -11.31 -20.75
CA ARG A 12 14.71 -12.04 -21.74
C ARG A 12 13.70 -12.95 -21.08
N ASP A 13 14.09 -13.55 -19.96
CA ASP A 13 13.28 -14.49 -19.20
C ASP A 13 13.68 -14.48 -17.71
N ILE A 14 13.05 -15.37 -16.94
CA ILE A 14 13.25 -15.46 -15.50
C ILE A 14 14.62 -16.02 -15.11
N ASP A 15 15.21 -16.90 -15.91
CA ASP A 15 16.53 -17.46 -15.60
C ASP A 15 17.62 -16.42 -15.86
N ASP A 16 17.48 -15.61 -16.91
CA ASP A 16 18.28 -14.41 -17.15
C ASP A 16 18.18 -13.43 -15.99
N PHE A 17 16.96 -13.15 -15.52
CA PHE A 17 16.74 -12.29 -14.36
C PHE A 17 17.47 -12.80 -13.11
N ILE A 18 17.27 -14.08 -12.77
CA ILE A 18 17.91 -14.69 -11.60
C ILE A 18 19.44 -14.64 -11.72
N ARG A 19 19.98 -14.96 -12.89
CA ARG A 19 21.42 -14.89 -13.17
C ARG A 19 21.97 -13.47 -13.00
N ILE A 20 21.24 -12.45 -13.44
CA ILE A 20 21.59 -11.05 -13.24
C ILE A 20 21.57 -10.68 -11.76
N LEU A 21 20.54 -11.10 -11.01
CA LEU A 21 20.49 -10.85 -9.56
C LEU A 21 21.68 -11.46 -8.82
N HIS A 22 22.10 -12.68 -9.20
CA HIS A 22 23.28 -13.32 -8.62
C HIS A 22 24.60 -12.67 -9.06
N GLY A 23 24.71 -12.28 -10.33
CA GLY A 23 25.92 -11.70 -10.91
C GLY A 23 26.14 -10.22 -10.58
N ASP A 24 25.09 -9.51 -10.17
CA ASP A 24 25.12 -8.08 -9.87
C ASP A 24 24.37 -7.75 -8.57
N PRO A 25 25.02 -7.92 -7.40
CA PRO A 25 24.40 -7.67 -6.10
C PRO A 25 23.92 -6.23 -5.90
N ARG A 26 24.57 -5.26 -6.57
CA ARG A 26 24.15 -3.85 -6.49
C ARG A 26 22.85 -3.62 -7.23
N TYR A 27 22.71 -4.19 -8.43
CA TYR A 27 21.46 -4.16 -9.17
C TYR A 27 20.34 -4.90 -8.42
N ALA A 28 20.65 -6.06 -7.83
CA ALA A 28 19.69 -6.84 -7.06
C ALA A 28 19.16 -6.08 -5.83
N LEU A 29 20.06 -5.44 -5.07
CA LEU A 29 19.69 -4.63 -3.92
C LEU A 29 18.86 -3.41 -4.34
N ALA A 30 19.26 -2.71 -5.41
CA ALA A 30 18.51 -1.58 -5.93
C ALA A 30 17.10 -1.98 -6.37
N PHE A 31 16.95 -3.10 -7.09
CA PHE A 31 15.66 -3.61 -7.53
C PHE A 31 14.78 -3.98 -6.34
N ARG A 32 15.32 -4.73 -5.37
CA ARG A 32 14.58 -5.12 -4.16
C ARG A 32 14.09 -3.90 -3.41
N ASN A 33 14.99 -2.95 -3.11
CA ASN A 33 14.65 -1.78 -2.32
C ASN A 33 13.56 -0.94 -2.99
N GLU A 34 13.66 -0.76 -4.31
CA GLU A 34 12.67 0.02 -5.05
C GLU A 34 11.32 -0.70 -5.15
N ALA A 35 11.33 -2.00 -5.42
CA ALA A 35 10.11 -2.81 -5.43
C ALA A 35 9.45 -2.85 -4.05
N GLU A 36 10.23 -3.06 -2.98
CA GLU A 36 9.74 -3.05 -1.60
C GLU A 36 9.11 -1.70 -1.26
N ARG A 37 9.80 -0.59 -1.53
CA ARG A 37 9.31 0.76 -1.28
C ARG A 37 7.99 1.02 -2.02
N HIS A 38 7.95 0.80 -3.33
CA HIS A 38 6.77 1.05 -4.15
C HIS A 38 5.58 0.17 -3.76
N ILE A 39 5.79 -1.15 -3.61
CA ILE A 39 4.73 -2.12 -3.34
C ILE A 39 4.19 -1.96 -1.93
N THR A 40 5.06 -1.83 -0.92
CA THR A 40 4.62 -1.69 0.47
C THR A 40 3.89 -0.37 0.68
N LEU A 41 4.26 0.70 -0.04
CA LEU A 41 3.52 1.96 -0.05
C LEU A 41 2.11 1.78 -0.63
N LYS A 42 1.98 1.12 -1.78
CA LYS A 42 0.67 0.82 -2.38
C LYS A 42 -0.19 -0.04 -1.44
N LEU A 43 0.40 -1.05 -0.80
CA LEU A 43 -0.30 -1.91 0.14
C LEU A 43 -0.67 -1.20 1.45
N ARG A 44 0.18 -0.34 2.01
CA ARG A 44 -0.16 0.41 3.23
C ARG A 44 -1.34 1.34 3.00
N ARG A 45 -1.44 1.95 1.82
CA ARG A 45 -2.61 2.76 1.43
C ARG A 45 -3.88 1.93 1.35
N LYS A 46 -3.80 0.71 0.80
CA LYS A 46 -4.95 -0.21 0.67
C LYS A 46 -5.32 -0.94 1.97
N PHE A 47 -4.36 -1.17 2.86
CA PHE A 47 -4.51 -1.95 4.10
C PHE A 47 -4.03 -1.15 5.32
N LEU A 48 -4.72 -0.03 5.62
CA LEU A 48 -4.32 0.96 6.63
C LEU A 48 -4.10 0.40 8.05
N ARG A 49 -4.71 -0.75 8.36
CA ARG A 49 -4.64 -1.40 9.66
C ARG A 49 -3.53 -2.43 9.79
N SER A 50 -2.90 -2.81 8.68
CA SER A 50 -1.78 -3.74 8.72
C SER A 50 -0.56 -3.01 9.28
N SER A 51 0.16 -3.64 10.22
CA SER A 51 1.42 -3.08 10.68
C SER A 51 2.42 -3.00 9.52
N SER A 52 3.36 -2.06 9.59
CA SER A 52 4.42 -1.93 8.58
C SER A 52 5.24 -3.21 8.41
N GLU A 53 5.38 -3.99 9.49
CA GLU A 53 6.05 -5.29 9.53
C GLU A 53 5.28 -6.33 8.72
N ILE A 54 3.98 -6.50 8.96
CA ILE A 54 3.16 -7.48 8.22
C ILE A 54 3.13 -7.15 6.72
N VAL A 55 3.10 -5.86 6.34
CA VAL A 55 3.14 -5.46 4.93
C VAL A 55 4.50 -5.76 4.29
N ALA A 56 5.60 -5.54 5.02
CA ALA A 56 6.95 -5.89 4.53
C ALA A 56 7.11 -7.42 4.38
N ASP A 57 6.60 -8.20 5.35
CA ASP A 57 6.60 -9.66 5.29
C ASP A 57 5.78 -10.20 4.12
N ALA A 58 4.66 -9.57 3.81
CA ALA A 58 3.85 -9.92 2.64
C ALA A 58 4.61 -9.71 1.33
N PHE A 59 5.35 -8.59 1.21
CA PHE A 59 6.25 -8.36 0.07
C PHE A 59 7.37 -9.41 0.00
N ASN A 60 8.07 -9.67 1.11
CA ASN A 60 9.15 -10.65 1.16
C ASN A 60 8.65 -12.05 0.77
N THR A 61 7.46 -12.43 1.25
CA THR A 61 6.81 -13.70 0.88
C THR A 61 6.54 -13.77 -0.61
N ALA A 62 6.02 -12.70 -1.21
CA ALA A 62 5.76 -12.66 -2.65
C ALA A 62 7.03 -12.76 -3.48
N LEU A 63 8.09 -12.06 -3.08
CA LEU A 63 9.39 -12.09 -3.76
C LEU A 63 10.01 -13.50 -3.71
N VAL A 64 10.02 -14.14 -2.53
CA VAL A 64 10.52 -15.51 -2.38
C VAL A 64 9.72 -16.50 -3.23
N ASN A 65 8.39 -16.42 -3.20
CA ASN A 65 7.54 -17.29 -4.00
C ASN A 65 7.76 -17.08 -5.50
N PHE A 66 7.94 -15.84 -5.95
CA PHE A 66 8.27 -15.54 -7.33
C PHE A 66 9.58 -16.20 -7.75
N LEU A 67 10.64 -16.06 -6.95
CA LEU A 67 11.96 -16.65 -7.23
C LEU A 67 11.93 -18.18 -7.27
N GLN A 68 11.02 -18.81 -6.53
CA GLN A 68 10.87 -20.26 -6.48
C GLN A 68 9.98 -20.82 -7.60
N THR A 69 8.86 -20.18 -7.88
CA THR A 69 7.83 -20.73 -8.79
C THR A 69 8.17 -20.53 -10.26
N LYS A 70 8.95 -19.50 -10.58
CA LYS A 70 9.39 -19.17 -11.94
C LYS A 70 8.25 -19.05 -12.98
N THR A 71 7.03 -18.72 -12.55
CA THR A 71 5.83 -18.73 -13.40
C THR A 71 5.62 -17.45 -14.22
N PHE A 72 6.48 -16.46 -14.08
CA PHE A 72 6.35 -15.19 -14.77
C PHE A 72 6.76 -15.30 -16.24
N SER A 73 5.91 -14.77 -17.12
CA SER A 73 6.10 -14.90 -18.58
C SER A 73 7.32 -14.13 -19.07
N ALA A 74 8.14 -14.79 -19.91
CA ALA A 74 9.24 -14.15 -20.63
C ALA A 74 8.76 -12.94 -21.45
N GLN A 75 7.59 -13.03 -22.08
CA GLN A 75 7.02 -11.93 -22.85
C GLN A 75 6.74 -10.69 -21.99
N ALA A 76 6.43 -10.88 -20.70
CA ALA A 76 6.18 -9.77 -19.77
C ALA A 76 7.47 -9.03 -19.36
N PHE A 77 8.66 -9.64 -19.53
CA PHE A 77 9.94 -8.94 -19.38
C PHE A 77 10.32 -8.12 -20.61
N LEU A 78 9.92 -8.58 -21.79
CA LEU A 78 10.24 -7.94 -23.07
C LEU A 78 9.32 -6.76 -23.36
N ASP A 79 8.06 -6.83 -22.92
CA ASP A 79 7.08 -5.79 -23.15
C ASP A 79 7.46 -4.49 -22.41
N GLY A 80 7.63 -3.40 -23.18
CA GLY A 80 8.07 -2.10 -22.66
C GLY A 80 9.55 -2.02 -22.27
N GLN A 81 10.37 -3.04 -22.55
CA GLN A 81 11.79 -3.01 -22.23
C GLN A 81 12.53 -1.92 -23.03
N PRO A 82 13.26 -1.01 -22.38
CA PRO A 82 14.08 -0.03 -23.08
C PRO A 82 15.15 -0.70 -23.94
N SER A 83 15.59 -0.03 -25.02
CA SER A 83 16.62 -0.58 -25.93
C SER A 83 17.96 -0.90 -25.23
N GLN A 84 18.27 -0.20 -24.14
CA GLN A 84 19.45 -0.42 -23.31
C GLN A 84 19.23 -1.44 -22.17
N GLY A 85 18.03 -2.01 -22.07
CA GLY A 85 17.60 -2.86 -20.97
C GLY A 85 17.01 -2.06 -19.80
N TRP A 86 16.53 -2.81 -18.82
CA TRP A 86 15.88 -2.27 -17.64
C TRP A 86 16.90 -1.69 -16.65
N SER A 87 16.61 -0.50 -16.13
CA SER A 87 17.17 -0.13 -14.83
C SER A 87 16.43 -0.89 -13.72
N ALA A 88 17.06 -1.00 -12.55
CA ALA A 88 16.44 -1.65 -11.40
C ALA A 88 15.11 -0.99 -10.99
N GLU A 89 15.04 0.34 -11.08
CA GLU A 89 13.85 1.13 -10.76
C GLU A 89 12.73 0.95 -11.78
N GLU A 90 13.05 1.00 -13.07
CA GLU A 90 12.06 0.79 -14.13
C GLU A 90 11.48 -0.63 -14.05
N LEU A 91 12.32 -1.64 -13.78
CA LEU A 91 11.87 -3.01 -13.62
C LEU A 91 10.94 -3.17 -12.42
N ALA A 92 11.22 -2.49 -11.31
CA ALA A 92 10.38 -2.49 -10.11
C ALA A 92 8.98 -1.87 -10.35
N HIS A 93 8.85 -0.95 -11.31
CA HIS A 93 7.58 -0.34 -11.71
C HIS A 93 6.93 -1.02 -12.93
N SER A 94 7.60 -1.98 -13.54
CA SER A 94 7.12 -2.72 -14.71
C SER A 94 6.02 -3.73 -14.35
N LYS A 95 5.63 -4.56 -15.32
CA LYS A 95 4.75 -5.72 -15.11
C LYS A 95 5.25 -6.67 -14.02
N LEU A 96 6.56 -6.78 -13.82
CA LEU A 96 7.11 -7.59 -12.72
C LEU A 96 6.73 -6.98 -11.35
N GLY A 97 6.82 -5.67 -11.20
CA GLY A 97 6.36 -4.95 -10.01
C GLY A 97 4.87 -5.19 -9.73
N GLY A 98 4.04 -5.11 -10.77
CA GLY A 98 2.62 -5.42 -10.68
C GLY A 98 2.35 -6.87 -10.25
N TYR A 99 3.09 -7.84 -10.80
CA TYR A 99 3.00 -9.24 -10.40
C TYR A 99 3.37 -9.45 -8.93
N LEU A 100 4.48 -8.84 -8.48
CA LEU A 100 4.91 -8.90 -7.09
C LEU A 100 3.90 -8.22 -6.15
N TYR A 101 3.29 -7.10 -6.56
CA TYR A 101 2.21 -6.45 -5.81
C TYR A 101 1.03 -7.40 -5.61
N MET A 102 0.59 -8.10 -6.67
CA MET A 102 -0.52 -9.05 -6.56
C MET A 102 -0.19 -10.23 -5.63
N GLY A 103 1.04 -10.75 -5.72
CA GLY A 103 1.52 -11.78 -4.79
C GLY A 103 1.52 -11.29 -3.34
N ALA A 104 1.98 -10.07 -3.10
CA ALA A 104 2.05 -9.48 -1.76
C ALA A 104 0.66 -9.15 -1.21
N LYS A 105 -0.24 -8.61 -2.04
CA LYS A 105 -1.66 -8.42 -1.70
C LYS A 105 -2.29 -9.73 -1.25
N ASN A 106 -2.09 -10.82 -2.00
CA ASN A 106 -2.65 -12.12 -1.68
C ASN A 106 -2.06 -12.71 -0.38
N ALA A 107 -0.75 -12.56 -0.16
CA ALA A 107 -0.10 -12.97 1.08
C ALA A 107 -0.66 -12.21 2.29
N LEU A 108 -0.92 -10.90 2.14
CA LEU A 108 -1.52 -10.07 3.18
C LEU A 108 -2.97 -10.47 3.46
N ILE A 109 -3.78 -10.70 2.43
CA ILE A 109 -5.16 -11.20 2.60
C ILE A 109 -5.16 -12.55 3.33
N GLN A 110 -4.22 -13.45 3.01
CA GLN A 110 -4.11 -14.74 3.69
C GLN A 110 -3.70 -14.59 5.16
N SER A 111 -2.77 -13.68 5.49
CA SER A 111 -2.38 -13.44 6.89
C SER A 111 -3.56 -12.90 7.70
N TRP A 112 -4.36 -12.01 7.11
CA TRP A 112 -5.60 -11.51 7.69
C TRP A 112 -6.63 -12.61 7.94
N ARG A 113 -6.85 -13.51 6.97
CA ARG A 113 -7.76 -14.67 7.14
C ARG A 113 -7.30 -15.59 8.28
N ARG A 114 -6.00 -15.86 8.38
CA ARG A 114 -5.43 -16.69 9.47
C ARG A 114 -5.55 -16.05 10.84
N ALA A 115 -5.55 -14.72 10.92
CA ALA A 115 -5.75 -13.96 12.15
C ALA A 115 -7.21 -13.93 12.65
N GLY A 116 -8.13 -14.68 12.01
CA GLY A 116 -9.52 -14.79 12.47
C GLY A 116 -10.42 -13.60 12.14
N LYS A 117 -9.97 -12.67 11.29
CA LYS A 117 -10.82 -11.60 10.75
C LYS A 117 -11.57 -12.14 9.54
N ASN A 118 -12.83 -12.54 9.72
CA ASN A 118 -13.65 -13.13 8.68
C ASN A 118 -13.86 -12.18 7.49
N GLU A 119 -13.66 -12.76 6.29
CA GLU A 119 -13.93 -12.27 4.93
C GLU A 119 -14.11 -10.77 4.81
N ILE A 120 -13.05 -10.02 4.44
CA ILE A 120 -13.16 -8.70 3.83
C ILE A 120 -13.19 -8.91 2.31
N ALA A 121 -14.28 -8.51 1.68
CA ALA A 121 -14.40 -8.39 0.23
C ALA A 121 -13.66 -7.11 -0.12
N PHE A 122 -12.41 -7.27 -0.54
CA PHE A 122 -11.64 -6.17 -1.08
C PHE A 122 -12.06 -6.02 -2.54
N ASP A 123 -12.59 -4.86 -2.91
CA ASP A 123 -12.86 -4.57 -4.31
C ASP A 123 -11.53 -4.62 -5.09
N ASP A 124 -11.57 -5.40 -6.17
CA ASP A 124 -10.49 -5.58 -7.15
C ASP A 124 -10.53 -4.49 -8.24
N GLU A 125 -11.35 -3.45 -8.06
CA GLU A 125 -11.31 -2.29 -8.94
C GLU A 125 -9.96 -1.57 -8.77
N ASP A 126 -9.07 -1.79 -9.73
CA ASP A 126 -7.88 -0.99 -9.93
C ASP A 126 -8.33 0.47 -10.12
N ASP A 127 -8.01 1.34 -9.14
CA ASP A 127 -8.22 2.78 -9.22
C ASP A 127 -7.54 3.31 -10.49
N GLN A 128 -8.35 3.61 -11.52
CA GLN A 128 -7.99 4.61 -12.51
C GLN A 128 -7.85 5.92 -11.76
N ASP A 129 -6.65 6.46 -11.81
CA ASP A 129 -6.25 7.77 -11.29
C ASP A 129 -7.29 8.82 -11.69
N THR A 130 -8.15 9.18 -10.74
CA THR A 130 -9.12 10.27 -10.91
C THR A 130 -8.60 11.48 -10.18
N THR A 131 -7.89 12.31 -10.94
CA THR A 131 -7.68 13.72 -10.64
C THR A 131 -9.02 14.44 -10.59
N ASP A 132 -9.43 14.85 -9.39
CA ASP A 132 -9.85 16.21 -9.03
C ASP A 132 -10.89 16.20 -7.90
N SER A 133 -10.56 16.90 -6.80
CA SER A 133 -11.18 18.20 -6.52
C SER A 133 -10.91 18.60 -5.06
N ALA A 134 -10.30 19.77 -4.91
CA ALA A 134 -9.94 20.38 -3.65
C ALA A 134 -11.18 20.82 -2.85
N ALA A 135 -11.31 20.35 -1.61
CA ALA A 135 -11.92 21.09 -0.50
C ALA A 135 -11.68 20.37 0.84
N THR A 136 -10.76 20.91 1.64
CA THR A 136 -10.69 20.83 3.11
C THR A 136 -11.05 19.51 3.81
N SER A 137 -10.62 18.37 3.26
CA SER A 137 -10.69 17.09 3.94
C SER A 137 -9.29 16.50 3.99
N ILE A 138 -8.82 16.24 5.21
CA ILE A 138 -7.64 15.43 5.47
C ILE A 138 -7.86 14.12 4.70
N ASN A 139 -7.16 13.93 3.59
CA ASN A 139 -7.29 12.71 2.79
C ASN A 139 -6.59 11.60 3.56
N LEU A 140 -7.32 10.92 4.45
CA LEU A 140 -6.79 9.92 5.38
C LEU A 140 -5.99 8.82 4.65
N LYS A 141 -6.30 8.56 3.37
CA LYS A 141 -5.58 7.62 2.51
C LYS A 141 -4.16 8.09 2.16
N ASN A 142 -3.94 9.40 2.05
CA ASN A 142 -2.62 10.00 1.80
C ASN A 142 -1.78 10.15 3.08
N LEU A 143 -2.40 10.09 4.27
CA LEU A 143 -1.70 10.16 5.56
C LEU A 143 -1.00 8.87 5.98
N ALA A 144 -1.15 7.78 5.25
CA ALA A 144 -0.51 6.50 5.61
C ALA A 144 0.96 6.40 5.19
N ASP A 145 1.43 7.37 4.40
CA ASP A 145 2.71 7.28 3.73
C ASP A 145 3.83 7.95 4.52
N THR A 146 4.42 7.19 5.46
CA THR A 146 5.61 7.61 6.21
C THR A 146 6.90 7.55 5.37
N SER A 147 6.86 7.01 4.15
CA SER A 147 8.04 6.87 3.29
C SER A 147 8.26 8.04 2.32
N LEU A 148 7.31 8.99 2.26
CA LEU A 148 7.47 10.25 1.55
C LEU A 148 8.39 11.25 2.27
N PHE A 149 8.73 10.99 3.53
CA PHE A 149 9.58 11.87 4.31
C PHE A 149 11.03 11.43 4.17
N SER A 150 11.81 12.20 3.41
CA SER A 150 13.28 12.08 3.41
C SER A 150 13.90 12.50 4.76
N ASP A 151 13.12 13.21 5.58
CA ASP A 151 13.47 13.67 6.92
C ASP A 151 12.89 12.73 8.01
N PRO A 152 13.73 12.11 8.85
CA PRO A 152 13.30 11.25 9.95
C PRO A 152 12.34 11.90 10.95
N ASP A 153 12.49 13.20 11.21
CA ASP A 153 11.66 13.92 12.19
C ASP A 153 10.24 14.13 11.63
N ALA A 154 10.15 14.52 10.36
CA ALA A 154 8.86 14.62 9.67
C ALA A 154 8.15 13.26 9.55
N ALA A 155 8.90 12.17 9.34
CA ALA A 155 8.34 10.81 9.34
C ALA A 155 7.76 10.42 10.72
N TYR A 156 8.44 10.80 11.81
CA TYR A 156 8.00 10.55 13.18
C TYR A 156 6.75 11.36 13.55
N GLU A 157 6.72 12.65 13.21
CA GLU A 157 5.55 13.51 13.43
C GLU A 157 4.32 12.99 12.66
N HIS A 158 4.54 12.56 11.41
CA HIS A 158 3.48 11.99 10.60
C HIS A 158 2.95 10.66 11.16
N LYS A 159 3.86 9.77 11.60
CA LYS A 159 3.46 8.53 12.31
C LYS A 159 2.65 8.84 13.57
N THR A 160 3.07 9.85 14.33
CA THR A 160 2.38 10.29 15.55
C THR A 160 1.00 10.86 15.25
N MET A 161 0.88 11.65 14.19
CA MET A 161 -0.40 12.19 13.71
C MET A 161 -1.35 11.07 13.26
N LEU A 162 -0.87 10.10 12.49
CA LEU A 162 -1.67 8.97 12.06
C LEU A 162 -2.11 8.09 13.22
N GLN A 163 -1.22 7.83 14.19
CA GLN A 163 -1.58 7.11 15.41
C GLN A 163 -2.70 7.82 16.17
N ARG A 164 -2.63 9.15 16.32
CA ARG A 164 -3.69 9.96 16.95
C ARG A 164 -5.02 9.84 16.20
N LEU A 165 -5.00 9.87 14.86
CA LEU A 165 -6.21 9.72 14.07
C LEU A 165 -6.82 8.31 14.20
N LEU A 166 -5.98 7.26 14.23
CA LEU A 166 -6.43 5.89 14.50
C LEU A 166 -7.02 5.75 15.91
N ASP A 167 -6.39 6.36 16.92
CA ASP A 167 -6.93 6.39 18.29
C ASP A 167 -8.28 7.11 18.33
N CYS A 168 -8.45 8.18 17.54
CA CYS A 168 -9.72 8.88 17.39
C CYS A 168 -10.79 8.02 16.71
N VAL A 169 -10.42 7.19 15.73
CA VAL A 169 -11.33 6.19 15.14
C VAL A 169 -11.75 5.16 16.21
N GLY A 170 -10.82 4.74 17.08
CA GLY A 170 -11.10 3.85 18.20
C GLY A 170 -12.11 4.39 19.22
N LYS A 171 -12.26 5.72 19.33
CA LYS A 171 -13.21 6.40 20.22
C LYS A 171 -14.61 6.57 19.63
N LEU A 172 -14.81 6.24 18.35
CA LEU A 172 -16.12 6.30 17.72
C LEU A 172 -17.07 5.25 18.32
N SER A 173 -18.38 5.51 18.25
CA SER A 173 -19.39 4.48 18.58
C SER A 173 -19.20 3.25 17.67
N GLU A 174 -19.56 2.07 18.16
CA GLU A 174 -19.32 0.81 17.42
C GLU A 174 -19.85 0.86 15.98
N THR A 175 -21.03 1.43 15.76
CA THR A 175 -21.62 1.56 14.42
C THR A 175 -20.82 2.48 13.50
N LEU A 176 -20.40 3.66 13.99
CA LEU A 176 -19.61 4.62 13.21
C LEU A 176 -18.19 4.13 12.98
N ARG A 177 -17.61 3.52 14.01
CA ARG A 177 -16.31 2.87 13.97
C ARG A 177 -16.34 1.84 12.86
N THR A 178 -17.16 0.80 12.96
CA THR A 178 -17.24 -0.30 11.99
C THR A 178 -17.43 0.18 10.55
N THR A 179 -18.31 1.15 10.30
CA THR A 179 -18.44 1.76 8.95
C THR A 179 -17.16 2.46 8.50
N MET A 180 -16.50 3.22 9.38
CA MET A 180 -15.20 3.85 9.09
C MET A 180 -14.10 2.81 8.89
N GLU A 181 -14.09 1.71 9.65
CA GLU A 181 -13.08 0.65 9.52
C GLU A 181 -13.12 0.03 8.12
N PHE A 182 -14.30 -0.36 7.64
CA PHE A 182 -14.43 -0.90 6.28
C PHE A 182 -14.05 0.11 5.20
N PHE A 183 -14.37 1.40 5.41
CA PHE A 183 -13.97 2.44 4.45
C PHE A 183 -12.46 2.68 4.42
N LEU A 184 -11.78 2.53 5.56
CA LEU A 184 -10.31 2.62 5.64
C LEU A 184 -9.62 1.38 5.06
N ASP A 185 -10.32 0.24 5.01
CA ASP A 185 -9.85 -0.98 4.34
C ASP A 185 -10.28 -1.05 2.85
N ASP A 186 -10.60 0.10 2.23
CA ASP A 186 -10.97 0.25 0.82
C ASP A 186 -12.21 -0.56 0.36
N CYS A 187 -13.15 -0.87 1.26
CA CYS A 187 -14.45 -1.39 0.83
C CYS A 187 -15.31 -0.28 0.18
N SER A 188 -15.95 -0.59 -0.94
CA SER A 188 -16.97 0.28 -1.55
C SER A 188 -18.19 0.46 -0.63
N MET A 189 -18.96 1.53 -0.86
CA MET A 189 -20.11 1.83 0.00
C MET A 189 -21.19 0.76 -0.10
N GLU A 190 -21.29 0.12 -1.27
CA GLU A 190 -22.17 -0.98 -1.63
C GLU A 190 -21.81 -2.22 -0.81
N VAL A 191 -20.53 -2.60 -0.78
CA VAL A 191 -20.04 -3.73 0.03
C VAL A 191 -20.26 -3.48 1.53
N ILE A 192 -20.04 -2.25 2.01
CA ILE A 192 -20.32 -1.88 3.41
C ILE A 192 -21.81 -1.98 3.71
N SER A 193 -22.65 -1.54 2.78
CA SER A 193 -24.11 -1.58 2.87
C SER A 193 -24.61 -3.01 3.06
N GLU A 194 -24.15 -3.93 2.21
CA GLU A 194 -24.49 -5.35 2.27
C GLU A 194 -24.04 -6.00 3.58
N ARG A 195 -22.77 -5.78 3.99
CA ARG A 195 -22.20 -6.39 5.20
C ARG A 195 -22.86 -5.95 6.48
N GLN A 196 -23.25 -4.68 6.56
CA GLN A 196 -23.90 -4.15 7.75
C GLN A 196 -25.43 -4.28 7.71
N GLY A 197 -26.00 -4.77 6.59
CA GLY A 197 -27.45 -4.85 6.42
C GLY A 197 -28.13 -3.48 6.49
N ILE A 198 -27.45 -2.42 6.05
CA ILE A 198 -27.97 -1.04 6.02
C ILE A 198 -28.06 -0.55 4.58
N ASN A 199 -28.73 0.58 4.34
CA ASN A 199 -28.75 1.20 3.01
C ASN A 199 -27.50 2.08 2.77
N VAL A 200 -27.14 2.27 1.50
CA VAL A 200 -25.97 3.07 1.07
C VAL A 200 -26.05 4.52 1.57
N ALA A 201 -27.27 5.09 1.65
CA ALA A 201 -27.46 6.43 2.21
C ALA A 201 -27.04 6.52 3.69
N THR A 202 -27.30 5.47 4.47
CA THR A 202 -26.88 5.36 5.88
C THR A 202 -25.38 5.17 5.98
N VAL A 203 -24.76 4.39 5.08
CA VAL A 203 -23.29 4.30 4.97
C VAL A 203 -22.69 5.69 4.77
N LYS A 204 -23.19 6.46 3.80
CA LYS A 204 -22.74 7.84 3.53
C LYS A 204 -22.87 8.75 4.75
N SER A 205 -24.03 8.71 5.42
CA SER A 205 -24.30 9.51 6.61
C SER A 205 -23.37 9.14 7.77
N ARG A 206 -23.19 7.83 8.04
CA ARG A 206 -22.27 7.32 9.06
C ARG A 206 -20.82 7.71 8.77
N LEU A 207 -20.36 7.59 7.52
CA LEU A 207 -19.02 8.02 7.14
C LEU A 207 -18.81 9.52 7.30
N HIS A 208 -19.82 10.33 6.95
CA HIS A 208 -19.75 11.78 7.15
C HIS A 208 -19.64 12.12 8.64
N ALA A 209 -20.49 11.53 9.48
CA ALA A 209 -20.46 11.72 10.94
C ALA A 209 -19.13 11.25 11.55
N ALA A 210 -18.67 10.05 11.17
CA ALA A 210 -17.40 9.49 11.63
C ALA A 210 -16.21 10.38 11.24
N ARG A 211 -16.15 10.85 9.98
CA ARG A 211 -15.09 11.78 9.53
C ARG A 211 -15.08 13.07 10.33
N LYS A 212 -16.25 13.67 10.56
CA LYS A 212 -16.38 14.89 11.35
C LYS A 212 -15.83 14.68 12.77
N LEU A 213 -16.23 13.61 13.43
CA LEU A 213 -15.79 13.28 14.79
C LEU A 213 -14.29 12.98 14.87
N VAL A 214 -13.73 12.26 13.89
CA VAL A 214 -12.29 11.97 13.83
C VAL A 214 -11.48 13.25 13.61
N VAL A 215 -11.93 14.14 12.73
CA VAL A 215 -11.28 15.45 12.49
C VAL A 215 -11.36 16.34 13.74
N GLU A 216 -12.51 16.41 14.40
CA GLU A 216 -12.66 17.16 15.65
C GLU A 216 -11.78 16.59 16.77
N CYS A 217 -11.68 15.25 16.87
CA CYS A 217 -10.81 14.58 17.82
C CYS A 217 -9.33 14.84 17.52
N GLY A 218 -8.91 14.78 16.25
CA GLY A 218 -7.55 15.07 15.83
C GLY A 218 -7.14 16.54 16.04
N ARG A 219 -8.07 17.48 15.83
CA ARG A 219 -7.85 18.93 16.07
C ARG A 219 -7.71 19.29 17.54
N LYS A 220 -8.32 18.55 18.46
CA LYS A 220 -8.24 18.80 19.91
C LYS A 220 -6.90 18.39 20.54
N GLY A 221 -5.94 17.89 19.77
CA GLY A 221 -4.69 17.33 20.31
C GLY A 221 -3.59 18.35 20.62
N VAL A 222 -3.68 19.12 21.73
CA VAL A 222 -2.61 19.60 22.64
C VAL A 222 -3.29 20.19 23.91
N PRO A 223 -3.20 19.61 25.12
CA PRO A 223 -3.20 20.42 26.33
C PRO A 223 -1.88 21.18 26.35
N ASN A 224 -1.94 22.49 26.18
CA ASN A 224 -0.85 23.36 26.59
C ASN A 224 -0.72 23.20 28.11
N HIS A 225 0.13 22.28 28.56
CA HIS A 225 0.70 22.39 29.88
C HIS A 225 1.90 23.32 29.76
N VAL A 226 1.65 24.57 30.20
CA VAL A 226 2.54 25.49 30.91
C VAL A 226 4.04 25.28 30.69
#